data_AF-A0A350CH88-F1
#
_entry.id   AF-A0A350CH88-F1
#
_cell.length_a   1.000
_cell.length_b   1.000
_cell.length_c   1.000
_cell.angle_alpha   90.00
_cell.angle_beta   90.00
_cell.angle_gamma   90.00
#
_symmetry.space_group_name_H-M   'P 1'
#
loop_
_entity.id
_entity.type
_entity.pdbx_description
1 polymer ?
#
loop_
_entity_poly.entity_id
_entity_poly.type
_entity_poly.pdbx_seq_one_letter_code
_entity_poly.pdbx_strand_id
1 'polypeptide(L)'
;MWPQSCSSPAAPKSMPQSAKSQNPAPLLTTADCISESPARDRCPAVKRPPLHCTSCSPPSTPPKLSHNPQSAAMSLLTRLPESCDHCAACCRCTPIPPFQPGEEAALNVPPELLEPVRQRIRLDQHFDLLPCVWLDPVTLKCRHYHLRPQACRDFQIGSDLCLLSRDDAGIR
;
A
#
# COMPACT_ATOMS: atom_id res chain seq x y z
N MET A 1 -36.33 24.77 -31.39
CA MET A 1 -36.24 26.19 -31.79
C MET A 1 -36.07 27.03 -30.54
N TRP A 2 -34.82 27.37 -30.20
CA TRP A 2 -34.42 28.38 -29.21
C TRP A 2 -33.40 29.27 -29.92
N PRO A 3 -33.48 30.61 -29.81
CA PRO A 3 -32.64 31.49 -30.59
C PRO A 3 -31.21 31.62 -30.04
N GLN A 4 -30.34 31.95 -30.97
CA GLN A 4 -28.89 32.05 -30.89
C GLN A 4 -28.38 33.33 -30.21
N SER A 5 -27.10 33.28 -29.87
CA SER A 5 -26.12 34.38 -29.97
C SER A 5 -26.05 35.42 -28.87
N CYS A 6 -24.89 35.45 -28.19
CA CYS A 6 -23.99 36.61 -28.04
C CYS A 6 -22.62 36.06 -27.56
N SER A 7 -21.61 35.97 -28.42
CA SER A 7 -20.52 36.96 -28.57
C SER A 7 -19.34 36.74 -27.59
N SER A 8 -18.27 36.12 -28.09
CA SER A 8 -16.86 36.30 -27.66
C SER A 8 -16.18 37.33 -28.59
N PRO A 9 -14.91 37.78 -28.39
CA PRO A 9 -13.99 37.70 -27.24
C PRO A 9 -13.40 39.09 -26.85
N ALA A 10 -12.69 39.17 -25.73
CA ALA A 10 -11.69 40.23 -25.53
C ALA A 10 -10.47 39.67 -24.79
N ALA A 11 -9.36 39.52 -25.52
CA ALA A 11 -8.02 39.38 -24.96
C ALA A 11 -7.51 40.76 -24.49
N PRO A 12 -6.63 40.79 -23.48
CA PRO A 12 -5.48 41.68 -23.66
C PRO A 12 -4.14 41.12 -23.17
N LYS A 13 -3.16 41.37 -24.04
CA LYS A 13 -1.82 41.92 -23.77
C LYS A 13 -0.75 41.00 -23.17
N SER A 14 0.28 40.89 -24.00
CA SER A 14 1.59 40.31 -23.87
C SER A 14 2.57 41.15 -23.02
N MET A 15 3.58 40.42 -22.48
CA MET A 15 4.95 40.83 -22.08
C MET A 15 5.20 41.48 -20.70
N PRO A 16 6.40 41.33 -20.08
CA PRO A 16 7.69 40.95 -20.68
C PRO A 16 8.45 39.77 -20.05
N GLN A 17 9.54 39.44 -20.75
CA GLN A 17 10.58 38.44 -20.49
C GLN A 17 11.53 38.85 -19.35
N SER A 18 12.30 37.84 -18.90
CA SER A 18 13.62 37.91 -18.24
C SER A 18 13.67 37.99 -16.72
N ALA A 19 13.90 36.83 -16.10
CA ALA A 19 14.97 36.70 -15.11
C ALA A 19 15.63 35.32 -15.29
N LYS A 20 16.84 35.34 -15.85
CA LYS A 20 17.79 34.23 -15.88
C LYS A 20 18.17 33.91 -14.43
N SER A 21 17.92 32.69 -13.97
CA SER A 21 18.64 32.12 -12.83
C SER A 21 19.44 30.92 -13.34
N GLN A 22 20.72 31.19 -13.59
CA GLN A 22 21.72 30.18 -13.91
C GLN A 22 22.15 29.56 -12.58
N ASN A 23 21.71 28.33 -12.30
CA ASN A 23 22.42 27.47 -11.35
C ASN A 23 23.34 26.56 -12.16
N PRO A 24 24.67 26.73 -12.09
CA PRO A 24 25.58 25.78 -12.69
C PRO A 24 25.53 24.45 -11.93
N ALA A 25 25.36 23.37 -12.68
CA ALA A 25 25.55 22.01 -12.20
C ALA A 25 26.99 21.83 -11.66
N PRO A 26 27.21 21.13 -10.53
CA PRO A 26 28.52 20.63 -10.21
C PRO A 26 28.89 19.51 -11.18
N LEU A 27 30.01 19.71 -11.86
CA LEU A 27 30.67 18.77 -12.75
C LEU A 27 31.02 17.48 -12.01
N LEU A 28 30.71 16.37 -12.69
CA LEU A 28 31.22 15.03 -12.40
C LEU A 28 32.76 15.05 -12.35
N THR A 29 33.31 14.60 -11.23
CA THR A 29 34.67 14.06 -11.18
C THR A 29 34.58 12.55 -11.30
N THR A 30 34.86 12.03 -12.48
CA THR A 30 35.26 10.64 -12.71
C THR A 30 36.71 10.45 -12.27
N ALA A 31 36.92 9.65 -11.23
CA ALA A 31 38.15 8.93 -10.92
C ALA A 31 37.74 7.85 -9.90
N ASP A 32 37.56 6.62 -10.37
CA ASP A 32 38.51 5.53 -10.15
C ASP A 32 38.53 5.05 -8.70
N CYS A 33 37.93 3.88 -8.46
CA CYS A 33 38.67 2.70 -8.02
C CYS A 33 37.69 1.55 -7.79
N ILE A 34 37.72 0.62 -8.75
CA ILE A 34 37.45 -0.79 -8.53
C ILE A 34 38.37 -1.23 -7.39
N SER A 35 37.80 -1.68 -6.29
CA SER A 35 38.52 -2.48 -5.30
C SER A 35 37.54 -3.49 -4.72
N GLU A 36 37.88 -4.73 -5.03
CA GLU A 36 37.23 -5.98 -4.68
C GLU A 36 36.73 -6.02 -3.23
N SER A 37 35.46 -6.38 -3.04
CA SER A 37 34.99 -6.91 -1.77
C SER A 37 35.76 -8.20 -1.46
N PRO A 38 36.39 -8.34 -0.29
CA PRO A 38 36.98 -9.61 0.12
C PRO A 38 35.85 -10.62 0.35
N ALA A 39 35.90 -11.69 -0.44
CA ALA A 39 35.12 -12.88 -0.21
C ALA A 39 35.44 -13.45 1.18
N ARG A 40 34.42 -13.45 2.05
CA ARG A 40 34.07 -14.55 2.96
C ARG A 40 35.23 -15.15 3.74
N ASP A 41 35.50 -14.55 4.89
CA ASP A 41 36.12 -15.25 6.01
C ASP A 41 35.24 -16.44 6.44
N ARG A 42 35.71 -17.62 6.03
CA ARG A 42 35.95 -18.79 6.88
C ARG A 42 35.05 -18.89 8.12
N CYS A 43 33.94 -19.62 7.99
CA CYS A 43 33.43 -20.39 9.13
C CYS A 43 34.51 -21.41 9.53
N PRO A 44 34.99 -21.44 10.78
CA PRO A 44 35.84 -22.53 11.24
C PRO A 44 35.02 -23.83 11.23
N ALA A 45 35.59 -24.84 10.59
CA ALA A 45 35.10 -26.20 10.59
C ALA A 45 35.08 -26.74 12.03
N VAL A 46 33.91 -26.69 12.68
CA VAL A 46 33.67 -27.43 13.91
C VAL A 46 33.56 -28.90 13.55
N LYS A 47 34.65 -29.65 13.79
CA LYS A 47 34.67 -31.11 13.80
C LYS A 47 33.61 -31.59 14.81
N ARG A 48 32.46 -32.05 14.31
CA ARG A 48 31.52 -32.84 15.13
C ARG A 48 31.96 -34.31 15.09
N PRO A 49 32.16 -34.97 16.24
CA PRO A 49 32.39 -36.41 16.29
C PRO A 49 31.12 -37.19 15.88
N PRO A 50 31.27 -38.43 15.40
CA PRO A 50 30.13 -39.29 15.09
C PRO A 50 29.50 -39.77 16.40
N LEU A 51 28.35 -39.20 16.77
CA LEU A 51 27.51 -39.80 17.79
C LEU A 51 26.60 -40.82 17.10
N HIS A 52 27.00 -42.08 17.26
CA HIS A 52 26.12 -43.23 17.15
C HIS A 52 24.86 -42.98 17.98
N CYS A 53 23.72 -42.89 17.31
CA CYS A 53 22.42 -42.91 17.96
C CYS A 53 21.83 -44.30 17.76
N THR A 54 22.24 -45.24 18.62
CA THR A 54 21.52 -46.50 18.81
C THR A 54 20.28 -46.24 19.67
N SER A 55 19.15 -46.79 19.21
CA SER A 55 17.88 -46.99 19.93
C SER A 55 17.16 -45.76 20.49
N CYS A 56 16.12 -45.33 19.79
CA CYS A 56 14.93 -44.74 20.42
C CYS A 56 13.69 -45.42 19.81
N SER A 57 12.94 -46.07 20.69
CA SER A 57 11.70 -46.81 20.42
C SER A 57 10.64 -45.96 19.70
N PRO A 58 9.70 -46.58 18.95
CA PRO A 58 8.63 -45.84 18.29
C PRO A 58 7.67 -45.22 19.32
N PRO A 59 7.13 -44.00 19.04
CA PRO A 59 6.10 -43.41 19.88
C PRO A 59 4.78 -44.17 19.74
N SER A 60 4.21 -44.52 20.88
CA SER A 60 2.87 -45.06 21.07
C SER A 60 1.82 -44.15 20.41
N THR A 61 0.94 -44.74 19.61
CA THR A 61 -0.20 -44.09 18.97
C THR A 61 -1.07 -43.35 19.98
N PRO A 62 -1.38 -42.05 19.79
CA PRO A 62 -2.33 -41.34 20.64
C PRO A 62 -3.77 -41.85 20.42
N PRO A 63 -4.63 -41.76 21.45
CA PRO A 63 -6.01 -42.21 21.38
C PRO A 63 -6.81 -41.42 20.34
N LYS A 64 -7.58 -42.14 19.52
CA LYS A 64 -8.53 -41.59 18.55
C LYS A 64 -9.63 -40.81 19.28
N LEU A 65 -9.39 -39.53 19.53
CA LEU A 65 -10.47 -38.58 19.78
C LEU A 65 -11.27 -38.44 18.49
N SER A 66 -12.40 -39.13 18.46
CA SER A 66 -13.46 -39.05 17.46
C SER A 66 -14.06 -37.64 17.43
N HIS A 67 -13.33 -36.70 16.84
CA HIS A 67 -13.89 -35.44 16.40
C HIS A 67 -14.70 -35.75 15.15
N ASN A 68 -16.03 -35.78 15.31
CA ASN A 68 -16.95 -35.79 14.19
C ASN A 68 -16.68 -34.52 13.35
N PRO A 69 -16.08 -34.61 12.15
CA PRO A 69 -15.66 -33.44 11.39
C PRO A 69 -16.82 -32.76 10.65
N GLN A 70 -18.06 -33.24 10.84
CA GLN A 70 -19.21 -32.83 10.03
C GLN A 70 -20.21 -31.90 10.77
N SER A 71 -19.97 -31.55 12.04
CA SER A 71 -20.95 -30.79 12.84
C SER A 71 -20.67 -29.29 13.03
N ALA A 72 -19.66 -28.73 12.35
CA ALA A 72 -19.35 -27.29 12.39
C ALA A 72 -19.45 -26.59 11.02
N ALA A 73 -20.01 -27.26 10.00
CA ALA A 73 -20.29 -26.67 8.70
C ALA A 73 -21.73 -26.15 8.58
N MET A 74 -22.37 -25.76 9.69
CA MET A 74 -23.50 -24.83 9.62
C MET A 74 -22.97 -23.46 9.25
N SER A 75 -22.75 -23.28 7.95
CA SER A 75 -23.25 -22.16 7.17
C SER A 75 -23.38 -20.84 7.96
N LEU A 76 -22.26 -20.31 8.43
CA LEU A 76 -22.09 -18.87 8.52
C LEU A 76 -22.00 -18.37 7.08
N LEU A 77 -23.15 -18.32 6.41
CA LEU A 77 -23.36 -17.51 5.22
C LEU A 77 -23.19 -16.05 5.67
N THR A 78 -21.95 -15.67 5.94
CA THR A 78 -21.58 -14.27 6.02
C THR A 78 -21.90 -13.73 4.66
N ARG A 79 -22.95 -12.91 4.57
CA ARG A 79 -23.31 -12.24 3.34
C ARG A 79 -22.08 -11.49 2.87
N LEU A 80 -21.48 -11.95 1.77
CA LEU A 80 -20.30 -11.29 1.23
C LEU A 80 -20.69 -9.84 0.91
N PRO A 81 -19.86 -8.86 1.25
CA PRO A 81 -20.15 -7.48 0.90
C PRO A 81 -20.24 -7.38 -0.62
N GLU A 82 -21.28 -6.74 -1.13
CA GLU A 82 -21.48 -6.52 -2.58
C GLU A 82 -21.04 -5.11 -2.98
N SER A 83 -20.80 -4.21 -2.02
CA SER A 83 -20.36 -2.84 -2.28
C SER A 83 -19.39 -2.29 -1.21
N CYS A 84 -18.65 -1.25 -1.60
CA CYS A 84 -17.80 -0.45 -0.72
C CYS A 84 -18.55 0.76 -0.13
N ASP A 85 -19.87 0.83 -0.26
CA ASP A 85 -20.62 2.00 0.20
C ASP A 85 -20.59 2.07 1.73
N HIS A 86 -20.19 3.23 2.24
CA HIS A 86 -20.17 3.59 3.67
C HIS A 86 -19.31 2.68 4.57
N CYS A 87 -18.37 1.89 4.05
CA CYS A 87 -17.55 1.00 4.88
C CYS A 87 -16.22 1.63 5.34
N ALA A 88 -15.53 2.36 4.45
CA ALA A 88 -14.17 2.86 4.65
C ALA A 88 -13.13 1.83 5.15
N ALA A 89 -13.42 0.52 5.10
CA ALA A 89 -12.63 -0.53 5.76
C ALA A 89 -11.13 -0.45 5.43
N CYS A 90 -10.79 -0.48 4.13
CA CYS A 90 -9.40 -0.38 3.68
C CYS A 90 -8.76 0.98 3.97
N CYS A 91 -9.55 2.06 3.99
CA CYS A 91 -9.05 3.41 4.24
C CYS A 91 -8.81 3.69 5.73
N ARG A 92 -9.38 2.89 6.63
CA ARG A 92 -9.13 3.00 8.08
C ARG A 92 -7.79 2.38 8.48
N CYS A 93 -7.35 1.35 7.78
CA CYS A 93 -6.12 0.62 8.07
C CYS A 93 -4.90 1.10 7.25
N THR A 94 -5.07 2.15 6.45
CA THR A 94 -3.99 2.70 5.61
C THR A 94 -4.02 4.22 5.68
N PRO A 95 -3.05 4.88 6.35
CA PRO A 95 -3.10 6.32 6.62
C PRO A 95 -2.71 7.19 5.41
N ILE A 96 -2.10 6.58 4.38
CA ILE A 96 -1.77 7.21 3.10
C ILE A 96 -2.09 6.27 1.94
N PRO A 97 -2.39 6.78 0.73
CA PRO A 97 -2.50 5.93 -0.44
C PRO A 97 -1.18 5.17 -0.69
N PRO A 98 -1.20 3.83 -0.76
CA PRO A 98 0.01 3.00 -0.87
C PRO A 98 0.52 2.97 -2.32
N PHE A 99 1.04 4.09 -2.79
CA PHE A 99 1.66 4.18 -4.12
C PHE A 99 2.93 3.33 -4.20
N GLN A 100 3.10 2.65 -5.34
CA GLN A 100 4.40 2.12 -5.73
C GLN A 100 5.30 3.25 -6.23
N PRO A 101 6.64 3.12 -6.15
CA PRO A 101 7.56 4.13 -6.65
C PRO A 101 7.28 4.50 -8.12
N GLY A 102 6.96 5.78 -8.37
CA GLY A 102 6.70 6.32 -9.71
C GLY A 102 5.25 6.14 -10.19
N GLU A 103 4.40 5.48 -9.41
CA GLU A 103 2.99 5.28 -9.75
C GLU A 103 2.21 6.60 -9.75
N GLU A 104 2.55 7.53 -8.86
CA GLU A 104 1.95 8.86 -8.81
C GLU A 104 2.11 9.59 -10.14
N ALA A 105 3.28 9.48 -10.77
CA ALA A 105 3.56 10.05 -12.07
C ALA A 105 2.80 9.33 -13.18
N ALA A 106 2.76 7.99 -13.15
CA ALA A 106 2.01 7.20 -14.13
C ALA A 106 0.50 7.50 -14.11
N LEU A 107 -0.06 7.75 -12.92
CA LEU A 107 -1.46 8.13 -12.73
C LEU A 107 -1.71 9.64 -12.91
N ASN A 108 -0.69 10.43 -13.21
CA ASN A 108 -0.75 11.89 -13.32
C ASN A 108 -1.40 12.55 -12.09
N VAL A 109 -1.04 12.09 -10.88
CA VAL A 109 -1.61 12.62 -9.64
C VAL A 109 -1.14 14.07 -9.46
N PRO A 110 -2.07 15.05 -9.34
CA PRO A 110 -1.69 16.44 -9.16
C PRO A 110 -0.87 16.65 -7.87
N PRO A 111 0.18 17.50 -7.89
CA PRO A 111 1.04 17.73 -6.73
C PRO A 111 0.29 18.15 -5.45
N GLU A 112 -0.79 18.92 -5.59
CA GLU A 112 -1.63 19.38 -4.49
C GLU A 112 -2.34 18.22 -3.76
N LEU A 113 -2.63 17.11 -4.45
CA LEU A 113 -3.23 15.92 -3.84
C LEU A 113 -2.18 15.04 -3.13
N LEU A 114 -0.90 15.21 -3.48
CA LEU A 114 0.23 14.54 -2.83
C LEU A 114 0.71 15.29 -1.59
N GLU A 115 0.38 16.58 -1.44
CA GLU A 115 0.87 17.36 -0.30
C GLU A 115 0.40 16.81 1.06
N PRO A 116 -0.88 16.42 1.25
CA PRO A 116 -1.31 15.74 2.48
C PRO A 116 -0.60 14.40 2.72
N VAL A 117 -0.27 13.67 1.65
CA VAL A 117 0.47 12.40 1.72
C VAL A 117 1.88 12.64 2.23
N ARG A 118 2.60 13.59 1.60
CA ARG A 118 3.96 13.99 2.00
C ARG A 118 3.98 14.54 3.41
N GLN A 119 2.99 15.34 3.79
CA GLN A 119 2.86 15.86 5.14
C GLN A 119 2.71 14.72 6.15
N ARG A 120 1.88 13.71 5.88
CA ARG A 120 1.72 12.55 6.77
C ARG A 120 3.03 11.77 6.92
N ILE A 121 3.73 11.52 5.82
CA ILE A 121 5.05 10.85 5.83
C ILE A 121 6.07 11.65 6.65
N ARG A 122 6.17 12.97 6.43
CA ARG A 122 7.11 13.84 7.15
C ARG A 122 6.85 13.90 8.65
N LEU A 123 5.59 13.79 9.06
CA LEU A 123 5.21 13.87 10.47
C LEU A 123 5.46 12.58 11.25
N ASP A 124 5.79 11.47 10.58
CA ASP A 124 6.02 10.14 11.18
C ASP A 124 5.00 9.76 12.26
N GLN A 125 3.77 10.24 12.10
CA GLN A 125 2.69 9.95 13.04
C GLN A 125 2.36 8.48 12.90
N HIS A 126 2.45 7.73 14.01
CA HIS A 126 2.08 6.33 14.13
C HIS A 126 0.97 5.97 13.12
N PHE A 127 1.38 5.25 12.08
CA PHE A 127 0.57 4.95 10.90
C PHE A 127 -0.67 4.11 11.25
N ASP A 128 -0.68 3.55 12.46
CA ASP A 128 -1.61 2.51 12.90
C ASP A 128 -2.97 3.06 13.36
N LEU A 129 -3.11 4.37 13.59
CA LEU A 129 -4.32 4.95 14.21
C LEU A 129 -5.04 6.00 13.36
N LEU A 130 -4.55 6.28 12.16
CA LEU A 130 -5.05 7.38 11.35
C LEU A 130 -5.66 6.89 10.04
N PRO A 131 -6.87 7.37 9.67
CA PRO A 131 -7.42 7.04 8.38
C PRO A 131 -6.61 7.68 7.25
N CYS A 132 -6.76 7.09 6.06
CA CYS A 132 -6.19 7.58 4.81
C CYS A 132 -6.46 9.07 4.64
N VAL A 133 -5.45 9.84 4.27
CA VAL A 133 -5.60 11.27 3.94
C VAL A 133 -6.58 11.52 2.78
N TRP A 134 -6.89 10.50 1.98
CA TRP A 134 -7.88 10.54 0.90
C TRP A 134 -9.28 10.04 1.29
N LEU A 135 -9.48 9.60 2.54
CA LEU A 135 -10.80 9.24 3.05
C LEU A 135 -11.66 10.50 3.21
N ASP A 136 -12.88 10.46 2.69
CA ASP A 136 -13.92 11.38 3.10
C ASP A 136 -14.59 10.87 4.39
N PRO A 137 -14.43 11.55 5.54
CA PRO A 137 -15.01 11.09 6.79
C PRO A 137 -16.54 11.18 6.84
N VAL A 138 -17.17 11.96 5.94
CA VAL A 138 -18.63 12.10 5.90
C VAL A 138 -19.27 10.98 5.09
N THR A 139 -18.82 10.79 3.84
CA THR A 139 -19.38 9.76 2.96
C THR A 139 -18.76 8.37 3.17
N LEU A 140 -17.65 8.28 3.92
CA LEU A 140 -16.86 7.07 4.13
C LEU A 140 -16.37 6.44 2.82
N LYS A 141 -16.10 7.28 1.81
CA LYS A 141 -15.58 6.91 0.49
C LYS A 141 -14.24 7.59 0.23
N CYS A 142 -13.46 7.03 -0.70
CA CYS A 142 -12.24 7.67 -1.18
C CYS A 142 -12.58 8.89 -2.05
N ARG A 143 -12.03 10.07 -1.71
CA ARG A 143 -12.21 11.33 -2.45
C ARG A 143 -11.66 11.27 -3.88
N HIS A 144 -10.62 10.48 -4.09
CA HIS A 144 -9.88 10.40 -5.35
C HIS A 144 -9.93 8.99 -5.93
N TYR A 145 -11.14 8.41 -6.01
CA TYR A 145 -11.35 7.02 -6.40
C TYR A 145 -10.69 6.62 -7.74
N HIS A 146 -10.65 7.55 -8.70
CA HIS A 146 -10.06 7.34 -10.02
C HIS A 146 -8.52 7.38 -10.03
N LEU A 147 -7.90 8.00 -9.02
CA LEU A 147 -6.45 8.09 -8.84
C LEU A 147 -5.91 7.05 -7.85
N ARG A 148 -6.74 6.06 -7.47
CA ARG A 148 -6.31 5.03 -6.53
C ARG A 148 -5.09 4.27 -7.08
N PRO A 149 -4.06 4.05 -6.24
CA PRO A 149 -2.95 3.17 -6.60
C PRO A 149 -3.43 1.74 -6.81
N GLN A 150 -2.61 0.95 -7.48
CA GLN A 150 -2.89 -0.43 -7.85
C GLN A 150 -3.19 -1.28 -6.62
N ALA A 151 -2.44 -1.12 -5.53
CA ALA A 151 -2.70 -1.80 -4.27
C ALA A 151 -4.12 -1.53 -3.71
N CYS A 152 -4.68 -0.32 -3.91
CA CYS A 152 -6.06 -0.03 -3.54
C CYS A 152 -7.11 -0.60 -4.51
N ARG A 153 -6.72 -0.91 -5.76
CA ARG A 153 -7.58 -1.54 -6.77
C ARG A 153 -7.61 -3.05 -6.62
N ASP A 154 -6.48 -3.64 -6.27
CA ASP A 154 -6.30 -5.07 -6.02
C ASP A 154 -7.01 -5.54 -4.75
N PHE A 155 -7.39 -4.60 -3.88
CA PHE A 155 -8.25 -4.86 -2.73
C PHE A 155 -9.67 -5.22 -3.18
N GLN A 156 -9.85 -6.49 -3.55
CA GLN A 156 -11.11 -7.01 -4.10
C GLN A 156 -12.19 -7.08 -3.01
N ILE A 157 -13.39 -6.64 -3.36
CA ILE A 157 -14.57 -6.73 -2.49
C ILE A 157 -14.84 -8.20 -2.15
N GLY A 158 -14.99 -8.50 -0.86
CA GLY A 158 -15.24 -9.86 -0.38
C GLY A 158 -14.02 -10.77 -0.33
N SER A 159 -12.83 -10.28 -0.70
CA SER A 159 -11.57 -10.99 -0.43
C SER A 159 -11.32 -11.14 1.07
N ASP A 160 -10.43 -12.06 1.44
CA ASP A 160 -10.04 -12.27 2.85
C ASP A 160 -9.55 -10.99 3.51
N LEU A 161 -8.74 -10.18 2.80
CA LEU A 161 -8.28 -8.87 3.29
C LEU A 161 -9.44 -7.88 3.49
N CYS A 162 -10.44 -7.91 2.62
CA CYS A 162 -11.66 -7.10 2.77
C CYS A 162 -12.45 -7.50 4.01
N LEU A 163 -12.65 -8.80 4.22
CA LEU A 163 -13.38 -9.32 5.38
C LEU A 163 -12.64 -9.00 6.68
N LEU A 164 -11.32 -9.25 6.74
CA LEU A 164 -10.50 -8.92 7.89
C LEU A 164 -10.54 -7.42 8.23
N SER A 165 -10.37 -6.55 7.22
CA SER A 165 -10.42 -5.09 7.46
C SER A 165 -11.80 -4.61 7.95
N ARG A 166 -12.88 -5.31 7.57
CA ARG A 166 -14.24 -4.99 8.07
C ARG A 166 -14.44 -5.48 9.50
N ASP A 167 -13.90 -6.65 9.84
CA ASP A 167 -13.91 -7.18 11.19
C ASP A 167 -13.12 -6.26 12.14
N ASP A 168 -11.92 -5.84 11.74
CA ASP A 168 -11.08 -4.90 12.51
C ASP A 168 -11.77 -3.54 12.72
N ALA A 169 -12.56 -3.10 11.74
CA ALA A 169 -13.35 -1.88 11.83
C ALA A 169 -14.70 -2.07 12.57
N GLY A 170 -15.07 -3.30 12.94
CA GLY A 170 -16.33 -3.61 13.62
C GLY A 170 -17.59 -3.37 12.78
N ILE A 171 -17.52 -3.52 11.45
CA ILE A 171 -18.60 -3.18 10.50
C ILE A 171 -19.12 -4.39 9.70
N ARG A 172 -19.06 -5.59 10.28
CA ARG A 172 -19.54 -6.80 9.61
C ARG A 172 -21.07 -6.89 9.59
#